data_AF-A0A2X2G7K6-F1
#
_entry.id   AF-A0A2X2G7K6-F1
#
_cell.length_a   1.000
_cell.length_b   1.000
_cell.length_c   1.000
_cell.angle_alpha   90.00
_cell.angle_beta   90.00
_cell.angle_gamma   90.00
#
_symmetry.space_group_name_H-M   'P 1'
#
loop_
_entity.id
_entity.type
_entity.pdbx_description
1 polymer ?
#
loop_
_entity_poly.entity_id
_entity_poly.type
_entity_poly.pdbx_seq_one_letter_code
_entity_poly.pdbx_strand_id
1 'polypeptide(L)'
;METTLNFFSQFFGGMVERGEITPMQQFFMYLFTALTFIAVWKLKSIVEFIRAIKEAELEDYQRQLKEYGLPSDLQKILKREIARLVSYRLCGLRDTTLQALVLKICVKHDVRPIFFKKFKGILKVADGKIIFEKGPVFWFPKILTMLLVTLYLMIGGLFITLSLYQGETLATWRHIFLWGISIIMFVIGLAFYNSFPTIRECRTMQSLLDGQ
;
A
#
# COMPACT_ATOMS: atom_id res chain seq x y z
N MET A 1 -10.12 -22.36 -15.67
CA MET A 1 -9.51 -23.00 -14.49
C MET A 1 -8.88 -24.34 -14.90
N GLU A 2 -9.59 -25.19 -15.65
CA GLU A 2 -9.03 -26.41 -16.26
C GLU A 2 -7.81 -26.19 -17.16
N THR A 3 -7.85 -25.18 -18.04
CA THR A 3 -6.76 -24.90 -18.99
C THR A 3 -5.45 -24.50 -18.31
N THR A 4 -5.54 -23.75 -17.21
CA THR A 4 -4.37 -23.31 -16.44
C THR A 4 -3.80 -24.44 -15.59
N LEU A 5 -4.66 -25.25 -14.96
CA LEU A 5 -4.25 -26.42 -14.19
C LEU A 5 -3.60 -27.50 -15.07
N ASN A 6 -4.15 -27.74 -16.26
CA ASN A 6 -3.58 -28.68 -17.21
C ASN A 6 -2.20 -28.23 -17.73
N PHE A 7 -2.01 -26.93 -17.95
CA PHE A 7 -0.71 -26.36 -18.31
C PHE A 7 0.33 -26.59 -17.20
N PHE A 8 0.02 -26.26 -15.95
CA PHE A 8 0.93 -26.49 -14.83
C PHE A 8 1.19 -27.98 -14.59
N SER A 9 0.17 -28.82 -14.76
CA SER A 9 0.32 -30.29 -14.63
C SER A 9 1.24 -30.89 -15.66
N GLN A 10 1.07 -30.52 -16.94
CA GLN A 10 1.98 -30.96 -17.99
C GLN A 10 3.38 -30.39 -17.82
N PHE A 11 3.50 -29.14 -17.41
CA PHE A 11 4.79 -28.48 -17.20
C PHE A 11 5.58 -29.10 -16.05
N PHE A 12 4.97 -29.27 -14.87
CA PHE A 12 5.61 -29.90 -13.72
C PHE A 12 5.77 -31.42 -13.90
N GLY A 13 4.81 -32.10 -14.52
CA GLY A 13 4.90 -33.52 -14.86
C GLY A 13 6.07 -33.81 -15.79
N GLY A 14 6.23 -33.01 -16.85
CA GLY A 14 7.38 -33.13 -17.75
C GLY A 14 8.73 -32.90 -17.07
N MET A 15 8.80 -32.07 -16.02
CA MET A 15 10.03 -31.89 -15.24
C MET A 15 10.33 -33.07 -14.29
N VAL A 16 9.30 -33.76 -13.79
CA VAL A 16 9.48 -35.00 -13.02
C VAL A 16 9.96 -36.14 -13.92
N GLU A 17 9.36 -36.27 -15.10
CA GLU A 17 9.75 -37.27 -16.10
C GLU A 17 11.19 -37.08 -16.59
N ARG A 18 11.65 -35.83 -16.68
CA ARG A 18 13.05 -35.49 -16.99
C ARG A 18 14.02 -35.63 -15.80
N GLY A 19 13.52 -35.99 -14.61
CA GLY A 19 14.33 -36.12 -13.40
C GLY A 19 14.86 -34.80 -12.83
N GLU A 20 14.36 -33.66 -13.32
CA GLU A 20 14.80 -32.32 -12.90
C GLU A 20 14.28 -31.95 -11.51
N ILE A 21 13.12 -32.52 -11.14
CA ILE A 21 12.47 -32.31 -9.85
C ILE A 21 11.99 -33.64 -9.27
N THR A 22 12.07 -33.78 -7.96
CA THR A 22 11.49 -34.95 -7.28
C THR A 22 9.96 -34.83 -7.21
N PRO A 23 9.22 -35.94 -7.09
CA PRO A 23 7.77 -35.90 -6.87
C PRO A 23 7.36 -35.05 -5.66
N MET A 24 8.19 -35.03 -4.60
CA MET A 24 7.97 -34.14 -3.45
C MET A 24 8.17 -32.67 -3.79
N GLN A 25 9.15 -32.32 -4.63
CA GLN A 25 9.35 -30.94 -5.10
C GLN A 25 8.19 -30.49 -5.99
N GLN A 26 7.66 -31.38 -6.85
CA GLN A 26 6.44 -31.12 -7.61
C GLN A 26 5.25 -30.81 -6.68
N PHE A 27 5.07 -31.59 -5.62
CA PHE A 27 4.01 -31.34 -4.63
C PHE A 27 4.15 -29.96 -3.99
N PHE A 28 5.35 -29.57 -3.54
CA PHE A 28 5.58 -28.24 -2.96
C PHE A 28 5.39 -27.10 -3.97
N MET A 29 5.77 -27.27 -5.23
CA MET A 29 5.54 -26.26 -6.26
C MET A 29 4.06 -26.14 -6.62
N TYR A 30 3.32 -27.24 -6.62
CA TYR A 30 1.86 -27.22 -6.71
C TYR A 30 1.22 -26.49 -5.54
N LEU A 31 1.64 -26.84 -4.32
CA LEU A 31 1.17 -26.20 -3.11
C LEU A 31 1.47 -24.70 -3.15
N PHE A 32 2.68 -24.30 -3.54
CA PHE A 32 3.07 -22.90 -3.68
C PHE A 32 2.22 -22.19 -4.74
N THR A 33 2.05 -22.76 -5.93
CA THR A 33 1.24 -22.17 -7.00
C THR A 33 -0.23 -22.02 -6.58
N ALA A 34 -0.80 -23.04 -5.95
CA ALA A 34 -2.15 -23.02 -5.40
C ALA A 34 -2.29 -21.98 -4.28
N LEU A 35 -1.33 -21.92 -3.36
CA LEU A 35 -1.30 -20.91 -2.28
C LEU A 35 -1.15 -19.50 -2.84
N THR A 36 -0.35 -19.30 -3.89
CA THR A 36 -0.18 -17.99 -4.54
C THR A 36 -1.46 -17.59 -5.25
N PHE A 37 -2.13 -18.53 -5.92
CA PHE A 37 -3.42 -18.28 -6.57
C PHE A 37 -4.51 -17.96 -5.54
N ILE A 38 -4.57 -18.72 -4.44
CA ILE A 38 -5.46 -18.45 -3.31
C ILE A 38 -5.12 -17.08 -2.71
N ALA A 39 -3.85 -16.73 -2.56
CA ALA A 39 -3.42 -15.43 -2.04
C ALA A 39 -3.85 -14.29 -2.97
N VAL A 40 -3.70 -14.42 -4.30
CA VAL A 40 -4.17 -13.44 -5.29
C VAL A 40 -5.69 -13.32 -5.29
N TRP A 41 -6.42 -14.43 -5.19
CA TRP A 41 -7.88 -14.42 -5.16
C TRP A 41 -8.41 -13.85 -3.83
N LYS A 42 -7.81 -14.25 -2.70
CA LYS A 42 -8.06 -13.66 -1.38
C LYS A 42 -7.69 -12.19 -1.37
N LEU A 43 -6.60 -11.75 -2.03
CA LEU A 43 -6.24 -10.34 -2.15
C LEU A 43 -7.33 -9.57 -2.88
N LYS A 44 -7.87 -10.08 -3.99
CA LYS A 44 -9.00 -9.45 -4.69
C LYS A 44 -10.23 -9.35 -3.78
N SER A 45 -10.59 -10.44 -3.10
CA SER A 45 -11.71 -10.47 -2.17
C SER A 45 -11.51 -9.56 -0.96
N ILE A 46 -10.31 -9.49 -0.41
CA ILE A 46 -9.94 -8.60 0.70
C ILE A 46 -9.99 -7.14 0.23
N VAL A 47 -9.50 -6.84 -0.98
CA VAL A 47 -9.56 -5.49 -1.54
C VAL A 47 -11.01 -5.06 -1.76
N GLU A 48 -11.85 -5.94 -2.32
CA GLU A 48 -13.29 -5.70 -2.49
C GLU A 48 -14.01 -5.55 -1.15
N PHE A 49 -13.68 -6.39 -0.16
CA PHE A 49 -14.23 -6.29 1.19
C PHE A 49 -13.81 -5.00 1.91
N ILE A 50 -12.53 -4.62 1.81
CA ILE A 50 -12.03 -3.33 2.33
C ILE A 50 -12.71 -2.17 1.61
N ARG A 51 -12.96 -2.29 0.31
CA ARG A 51 -13.65 -1.26 -0.47
C ARG A 51 -15.12 -1.16 -0.07
N ALA A 52 -15.82 -2.28 0.07
CA ALA A 52 -17.19 -2.36 0.52
C ALA A 52 -17.36 -1.82 1.94
N ILE A 53 -16.48 -2.18 2.88
CA ILE A 53 -16.50 -1.60 4.24
C ILE A 53 -16.26 -0.10 4.20
N LYS A 54 -15.29 0.35 3.39
CA LYS A 54 -15.02 1.78 3.24
C LYS A 54 -16.21 2.49 2.62
N GLU A 55 -16.88 1.94 1.62
CA GLU A 55 -17.96 2.62 0.89
C GLU A 55 -19.30 2.55 1.65
N ALA A 56 -19.56 1.48 2.39
CA ALA A 56 -20.82 1.26 3.11
C ALA A 56 -21.19 2.37 4.10
N GLU A 57 -20.25 2.85 4.91
CA GLU A 57 -20.54 3.92 5.89
C GLU A 57 -20.94 5.24 5.20
N LEU A 58 -20.33 5.55 4.05
CA LEU A 58 -20.66 6.75 3.28
C LEU A 58 -21.98 6.61 2.53
N GLU A 59 -22.24 5.43 1.95
CA GLU A 59 -23.50 5.12 1.28
C GLU A 59 -24.67 5.15 2.26
N ASP A 60 -24.51 4.63 3.47
CA ASP A 60 -25.54 4.64 4.50
C ASP A 60 -25.91 6.07 4.92
N TYR A 61 -24.92 6.93 5.18
CA TYR A 61 -25.18 8.35 5.48
C TYR A 61 -25.81 9.11 4.31
N GLN A 62 -25.42 8.81 3.07
CA GLN A 62 -26.05 9.41 1.89
C GLN A 62 -27.48 8.94 1.69
N ARG A 63 -27.76 7.67 1.99
CA ARG A 63 -29.09 7.08 1.95
C ARG A 63 -30.01 7.69 3.00
N GLN A 64 -29.55 7.77 4.25
CA GLN A 64 -30.29 8.42 5.34
C GLN A 64 -30.66 9.86 4.98
N LEU A 65 -29.73 10.63 4.39
CA LEU A 65 -29.98 12.02 3.97
C LEU A 65 -31.02 12.15 2.86
N LYS A 66 -31.14 11.15 1.97
CA LYS A 66 -32.04 11.17 0.79
C LYS A 66 -33.42 10.60 1.08
N GLU A 67 -33.49 9.52 1.86
CA GLU A 67 -34.72 8.71 2.02
C GLU A 67 -35.52 9.10 3.26
N TYR A 68 -34.84 9.52 4.34
CA TYR A 68 -35.50 9.91 5.56
C TYR A 68 -35.58 11.43 5.57
N GLY A 69 -36.80 11.99 5.57
CA GLY A 69 -37.07 13.42 5.70
C GLY A 69 -36.62 13.98 7.05
N LEU A 70 -35.32 13.97 7.29
CA LEU A 70 -34.67 14.26 8.57
C LEU A 70 -34.90 15.73 8.93
N PRO A 71 -35.04 16.07 10.21
CA PRO A 71 -35.06 17.45 10.67
C PRO A 71 -33.83 18.22 10.19
N SER A 72 -33.99 19.53 9.93
CA SER A 72 -32.94 20.36 9.31
C SER A 72 -31.60 20.35 10.07
N ASP A 73 -31.63 20.23 11.40
CA ASP A 73 -30.43 20.17 12.23
C ASP A 73 -29.71 18.82 12.12
N LEU A 74 -30.47 17.73 12.02
CA LEU A 74 -29.90 16.39 11.84
C LEU A 74 -29.29 16.24 10.44
N GLN A 75 -29.92 16.83 9.42
CA GLN A 75 -29.34 16.92 8.07
C GLN A 75 -28.00 17.68 8.06
N LYS A 76 -27.89 18.78 8.81
CA LYS A 76 -26.63 19.55 8.91
C LYS A 76 -25.51 18.72 9.54
N ILE A 77 -25.83 17.96 10.60
CA ILE A 77 -24.86 17.07 11.27
C ILE A 77 -24.39 15.98 10.31
N LEU A 78 -25.32 15.31 9.62
CA LEU A 78 -25.00 14.22 8.71
C LEU A 78 -24.18 14.69 7.50
N LYS A 79 -24.52 15.85 6.93
CA LYS A 79 -23.72 16.50 5.87
C LYS A 79 -22.29 16.81 6.32
N ARG A 80 -22.11 17.26 7.57
CA ARG A 80 -20.79 17.53 8.14
C ARG A 80 -19.97 16.24 8.29
N GLU A 81 -20.60 15.15 8.70
CA GLU A 81 -19.93 13.86 8.86
C GLU A 81 -19.54 13.22 7.52
N ILE A 82 -20.42 13.31 6.51
CA ILE A 82 -20.11 12.97 5.12
C ILE A 82 -18.90 13.78 4.63
N ALA A 83 -18.91 15.10 4.84
CA ALA A 83 -17.81 15.96 4.43
C ALA A 83 -16.49 15.58 5.12
N ARG A 84 -16.52 15.22 6.41
CA ARG A 84 -15.37 14.71 7.15
C ARG A 84 -14.83 13.41 6.56
N LEU A 85 -15.71 12.45 6.28
CA LEU A 85 -15.33 11.15 5.69
C LEU A 85 -14.72 11.32 4.30
N VAL A 86 -15.32 12.16 3.45
CA VAL A 86 -14.79 12.47 2.12
C VAL A 86 -13.43 13.16 2.23
N SER A 87 -13.29 14.15 3.11
CA SER A 87 -12.04 14.87 3.34
C SER A 87 -10.94 13.93 3.83
N TYR A 88 -11.24 13.05 4.80
CA TYR A 88 -10.31 12.00 5.25
C TYR A 88 -9.87 11.08 4.10
N ARG A 89 -10.77 10.69 3.19
CA ARG A 89 -10.39 9.86 2.03
C ARG A 89 -9.47 10.59 1.06
N LEU A 90 -9.67 11.89 0.89
CA LEU A 90 -8.88 12.74 0.00
C LEU A 90 -7.48 13.00 0.57
N CYS A 91 -7.36 13.48 1.81
CA CYS A 91 -6.09 13.89 2.41
C CYS A 91 -5.45 12.91 3.39
N GLY A 92 -6.18 11.89 3.87
CA GLY A 92 -5.69 10.86 4.81
C GLY A 92 -5.49 11.32 6.26
N LEU A 93 -5.93 12.53 6.61
CA LEU A 93 -5.71 13.16 7.91
C LEU A 93 -6.94 12.99 8.79
N ARG A 94 -6.80 12.43 10.00
CA ARG A 94 -7.95 12.15 10.88
C ARG A 94 -8.57 13.41 11.52
N ASP A 95 -7.74 14.41 11.81
CA ASP A 95 -8.16 15.64 12.47
C ASP A 95 -8.97 16.53 11.51
N THR A 96 -10.18 16.91 11.93
CA THR A 96 -11.12 17.72 11.13
C THR A 96 -10.64 19.15 10.88
N THR A 97 -9.98 19.75 11.86
CA THR A 97 -9.41 21.09 11.75
C THR A 97 -8.26 21.07 10.77
N LEU A 98 -7.40 20.05 10.86
CA LEU A 98 -6.30 19.86 9.93
C LEU A 98 -6.81 19.57 8.50
N GLN A 99 -7.85 18.75 8.35
CA GLN A 99 -8.51 18.51 7.05
C GLN A 99 -8.97 19.83 6.40
N ALA A 100 -9.67 20.68 7.16
CA ALA A 100 -10.19 21.95 6.65
C ALA A 100 -9.07 22.90 6.22
N LEU A 101 -7.99 23.01 7.02
CA LEU A 101 -6.84 23.86 6.68
C LEU A 101 -6.10 23.33 5.44
N VAL A 102 -5.90 22.01 5.35
CA VAL A 102 -5.26 21.38 4.18
C VAL A 102 -6.08 21.59 2.91
N LEU A 103 -7.40 21.44 2.97
CA LEU A 103 -8.26 21.67 1.81
C LEU A 103 -8.22 23.13 1.35
N LYS A 104 -8.14 24.10 2.27
CA LYS A 104 -7.93 25.52 1.91
C LYS A 104 -6.63 25.72 1.15
N ILE A 105 -5.54 25.09 1.58
CA ILE A 105 -4.23 25.14 0.89
C ILE A 105 -4.32 24.46 -0.48
N CYS A 106 -5.00 23.33 -0.59
CA CYS A 106 -5.21 22.63 -1.86
C CYS A 106 -5.90 23.53 -2.88
N VAL A 107 -6.94 24.28 -2.46
CA VAL A 107 -7.65 25.23 -3.34
C VAL A 107 -6.78 26.45 -3.67
N LYS A 108 -6.04 26.99 -2.69
CA LYS A 108 -5.19 28.18 -2.87
C LYS A 108 -3.99 27.95 -3.80
N HIS A 109 -3.40 26.77 -3.76
CA HIS A 109 -2.15 26.45 -4.46
C HIS A 109 -2.29 25.36 -5.53
N ASP A 110 -3.52 24.95 -5.87
CA ASP A 110 -3.84 23.87 -6.82
C ASP A 110 -3.07 22.56 -6.57
N VAL A 111 -3.01 22.15 -5.29
CA VAL A 111 -2.30 20.94 -4.86
C VAL A 111 -3.29 19.81 -4.65
N ARG A 112 -2.96 18.62 -5.16
CA ARG A 112 -3.77 17.41 -4.94
C ARG A 112 -3.80 17.02 -3.45
N PRO A 113 -4.98 16.85 -2.82
CA PRO A 113 -5.09 16.48 -1.41
C PRO A 113 -4.35 15.20 -1.03
N ILE A 114 -4.17 14.28 -1.99
CA ILE A 114 -3.48 13.01 -1.78
C ILE A 114 -2.01 13.18 -1.35
N PHE A 115 -1.39 14.32 -1.70
CA PHE A 115 -0.04 14.69 -1.28
C PHE A 115 0.12 14.65 0.24
N PHE A 116 -0.90 15.10 0.97
CA PHE A 116 -0.87 15.21 2.43
C PHE A 116 -0.94 13.86 3.15
N LYS A 117 -1.33 12.77 2.45
CA LYS A 117 -1.42 11.43 3.05
C LYS A 117 -0.09 10.95 3.63
N LYS A 118 1.03 11.27 2.96
CA LYS A 118 2.38 10.89 3.39
C LYS A 118 2.85 11.63 4.64
N PHE A 119 2.18 12.72 5.01
CA PHE A 119 2.55 13.56 6.15
C PHE A 119 1.67 13.30 7.38
N LYS A 120 0.86 12.24 7.34
CA LYS A 120 0.01 11.81 8.45
C LYS A 120 0.85 11.60 9.71
N GLY A 121 0.44 12.22 10.81
CA GLY A 121 1.11 12.13 12.10
C GLY A 121 2.31 13.07 12.28
N ILE A 122 2.71 13.80 11.23
CA ILE A 122 3.81 14.78 11.28
C ILE A 122 3.28 16.22 11.14
N LEU A 123 2.10 16.39 10.52
CA LEU A 123 1.38 17.66 10.52
C LEU A 123 0.60 17.82 11.82
N LYS A 124 0.77 18.96 12.48
CA LYS A 124 0.01 19.38 13.66
C LYS A 124 -0.65 20.73 13.39
N VAL A 125 -1.69 21.03 14.15
CA VAL A 125 -2.31 22.36 14.16
C VAL A 125 -1.86 23.05 15.46
N ALA A 126 -1.30 24.25 15.34
CA ALA A 126 -1.09 25.14 16.48
C ALA A 126 -1.43 26.58 16.06
N ASP A 127 -2.08 27.31 16.94
CA ASP A 127 -2.50 28.71 16.71
C ASP A 127 -3.29 28.91 15.40
N GLY A 128 -4.10 27.91 15.02
CA GLY A 128 -4.90 27.94 13.80
C GLY A 128 -4.11 27.74 12.49
N LYS A 129 -2.81 27.49 12.57
CA LYS A 129 -1.92 27.22 11.42
C LYS A 129 -1.44 25.77 11.42
N ILE A 130 -1.04 25.28 10.24
CA ILE A 130 -0.45 23.94 10.13
C ILE A 130 1.05 24.06 10.36
N ILE A 131 1.55 23.29 11.32
CA ILE A 131 2.98 23.15 11.61
C ILE A 131 3.45 21.79 11.10
N PHE A 132 4.55 21.80 10.36
CA PHE A 132 5.27 20.59 9.98
C PHE A 132 6.38 20.30 10.98
N GLU A 133 6.17 19.28 11.82
CA GLU A 133 7.09 18.90 12.88
C GLU A 133 8.29 18.11 12.31
N LYS A 134 9.40 18.80 12.04
CA LYS A 134 10.65 18.19 11.53
C LYS A 134 11.57 17.62 12.62
N GLY A 135 11.04 17.44 13.84
CA GLY A 135 11.81 17.02 15.01
C GLY A 135 12.20 15.52 15.00
N PRO A 136 12.63 14.98 16.15
CA PRO A 136 12.99 13.56 16.30
C PRO A 136 11.88 12.61 15.85
N VAL A 137 10.62 13.01 16.05
CA VAL A 137 9.41 12.28 15.66
C VAL A 137 9.33 12.07 14.14
N PHE A 138 9.92 12.95 13.33
CA PHE A 138 10.01 12.78 11.88
C PHE A 138 11.23 11.95 11.46
N TRP A 139 12.39 12.26 12.04
CA TRP A 139 13.66 11.66 11.62
C TRP A 139 13.78 10.20 12.03
N PHE A 140 13.35 9.82 13.23
CA PHE A 140 13.50 8.45 13.72
C PHE A 140 12.73 7.43 12.86
N PRO A 141 11.42 7.58 12.58
CA PRO A 141 10.69 6.65 11.71
C PRO A 141 11.22 6.63 10.28
N LYS A 142 11.70 7.78 9.79
CA LYS A 142 12.29 7.90 8.45
C LYS A 142 13.59 7.11 8.33
N ILE A 143 14.51 7.25 9.30
CA ILE A 143 15.78 6.51 9.33
C ILE A 143 15.49 5.01 9.45
N LEU A 144 14.61 4.63 10.36
CA LEU A 144 14.22 3.22 10.54
C LEU A 144 13.64 2.63 9.25
N THR A 145 12.79 3.38 8.55
CA THR A 145 12.22 2.92 7.27
C THR A 145 13.28 2.83 6.19
N MET A 146 14.21 3.78 6.09
CA MET A 146 15.33 3.70 5.13
C MET A 146 16.21 2.48 5.39
N LEU A 147 16.49 2.16 6.65
CA LEU A 147 17.21 0.93 7.03
C LEU A 147 16.44 -0.32 6.58
N LEU A 148 15.13 -0.36 6.83
CA LEU A 148 14.28 -1.48 6.44
C LEU A 148 14.24 -1.67 4.92
N VAL A 149 14.06 -0.58 4.15
CA VAL A 149 14.12 -0.60 2.69
C VAL A 149 15.46 -1.16 2.22
N THR A 150 16.57 -0.67 2.79
CA THR A 150 17.91 -1.13 2.44
C THR A 150 18.07 -2.61 2.72
N LEU A 151 17.59 -3.10 3.87
CA LEU A 151 17.61 -4.52 4.22
C LEU A 151 16.85 -5.38 3.19
N TYR A 152 15.65 -4.96 2.77
CA TYR A 152 14.88 -5.66 1.75
C TYR A 152 15.61 -5.71 0.40
N LEU A 153 16.25 -4.60 -0.01
CA LEU A 153 17.05 -4.56 -1.23
C LEU A 153 18.29 -5.46 -1.14
N MET A 154 18.98 -5.48 0.01
CA MET A 154 20.13 -6.37 0.23
C MET A 154 19.73 -7.85 0.16
N ILE A 155 18.64 -8.22 0.83
CA ILE A 155 18.13 -9.61 0.81
C ILE A 155 17.73 -10.01 -0.62
N GLY A 156 17.01 -9.14 -1.34
CA GLY A 156 16.64 -9.40 -2.73
C GLY A 156 17.85 -9.56 -3.63
N GLY A 157 18.86 -8.70 -3.48
CA GLY A 157 20.14 -8.80 -4.18
C GLY A 157 20.90 -10.08 -3.83
N LEU A 158 20.94 -10.49 -2.56
CA LEU A 158 21.61 -11.70 -2.10
C LEU A 158 21.00 -12.96 -2.74
N PHE A 159 19.67 -13.04 -2.86
CA PHE A 159 19.02 -14.16 -3.55
C PHE A 159 19.33 -14.21 -5.06
N ILE A 160 19.46 -13.06 -5.72
CA ILE A 160 19.92 -13.00 -7.12
C ILE A 160 21.36 -13.48 -7.21
N THR A 161 22.26 -12.97 -6.37
CA THR A 161 23.66 -13.36 -6.34
C THR A 161 23.83 -14.86 -6.05
N LEU A 162 23.04 -15.42 -5.13
CA LEU A 162 23.07 -16.85 -4.79
C LEU A 162 22.59 -17.71 -5.96
N SER A 163 21.56 -17.24 -6.67
CA SER A 163 21.06 -17.86 -7.89
C SER A 163 22.11 -17.85 -9.01
N LEU A 164 22.81 -16.73 -9.21
CA LEU A 164 23.87 -16.62 -10.23
C LEU A 164 25.13 -17.40 -9.85
N TYR A 165 25.53 -17.36 -8.58
CA TYR A 165 26.73 -18.02 -8.08
C TYR A 165 26.65 -19.54 -8.20
N GLN A 166 25.48 -20.11 -7.90
CA GLN A 166 25.25 -21.54 -8.05
C GLN A 166 24.84 -21.95 -9.48
N GLY A 167 24.81 -21.00 -10.43
CA GLY A 167 24.63 -21.20 -11.88
C GLY A 167 24.04 -22.54 -12.31
N GLU A 168 24.87 -23.48 -12.75
CA GLU A 168 24.42 -24.79 -13.26
C GLU A 168 24.22 -25.86 -12.17
N THR A 169 24.65 -25.59 -10.94
CA THR A 169 24.50 -26.52 -9.81
C THR A 169 23.09 -26.49 -9.21
N LEU A 170 22.34 -25.42 -9.45
CA LEU A 170 20.93 -25.31 -9.09
C LEU A 170 20.06 -25.77 -10.26
N ALA A 171 19.04 -26.56 -9.96
CA ALA A 171 17.98 -26.83 -10.92
C ALA A 171 17.21 -25.54 -11.27
N THR A 172 16.73 -25.42 -12.52
CA THR A 172 16.06 -24.22 -13.06
C THR A 172 14.94 -23.68 -12.16
N TRP A 173 14.15 -24.56 -11.53
CA TRP A 173 13.07 -24.14 -10.63
C TRP A 173 13.56 -23.42 -9.37
N ARG A 174 14.75 -23.74 -8.86
CA ARG A 174 15.34 -23.06 -7.70
C ARG A 174 15.75 -21.64 -8.04
N HIS A 175 16.22 -21.41 -9.27
CA HIS A 175 16.46 -20.04 -9.76
C HIS A 175 15.16 -19.25 -9.84
N ILE A 176 14.10 -19.85 -10.41
CA ILE A 176 12.77 -19.23 -10.48
C ILE A 176 12.26 -18.85 -9.09
N PHE A 177 12.41 -19.74 -8.10
CA PHE A 177 12.02 -19.48 -6.72
C PHE A 177 12.83 -18.33 -6.09
N LEU A 178 14.15 -18.35 -6.21
CA LEU A 178 15.02 -17.29 -5.68
C LEU A 178 14.71 -15.93 -6.30
N TRP A 179 14.50 -15.88 -7.62
CA TRP A 179 14.16 -14.65 -8.32
C TRP A 179 12.76 -14.16 -7.95
N GLY A 180 11.80 -15.07 -7.77
CA GLY A 180 10.47 -14.75 -7.27
C GLY A 180 10.51 -14.08 -5.90
N ILE A 181 11.29 -14.62 -4.96
CA ILE A 181 11.48 -13.99 -3.65
C ILE A 181 12.17 -12.63 -3.79
N SER A 182 13.20 -12.50 -4.62
CA SER A 182 13.86 -11.21 -4.86
C SER A 182 12.90 -10.14 -5.35
N ILE A 183 12.02 -10.46 -6.29
CA ILE A 183 10.99 -9.54 -6.80
C ILE A 183 10.07 -9.10 -5.65
N ILE A 184 9.59 -10.03 -4.83
CA ILE A 184 8.74 -9.72 -3.67
C ILE A 184 9.46 -8.78 -2.71
N MET A 185 10.73 -9.04 -2.40
CA MET A 185 11.53 -8.20 -1.51
C MET A 185 11.70 -6.78 -2.08
N PHE A 186 11.94 -6.64 -3.38
CA PHE A 186 12.03 -5.33 -4.04
C PHE A 186 10.70 -4.58 -4.03
N VAL A 187 9.58 -5.26 -4.30
CA VAL A 187 8.25 -4.64 -4.25
C VAL A 187 7.93 -4.14 -2.84
N ILE A 188 8.22 -4.93 -1.80
CA ILE A 188 8.03 -4.53 -0.41
C ILE A 188 8.93 -3.33 -0.06
N GLY A 189 10.22 -3.39 -0.41
CA GLY A 189 11.14 -2.28 -0.20
C GLY A 189 10.68 -0.99 -0.88
N LEU A 190 10.20 -1.08 -2.13
CA LEU A 190 9.68 0.07 -2.86
C LEU A 190 8.39 0.63 -2.23
N ALA A 191 7.50 -0.23 -1.74
CA ALA A 191 6.29 0.18 -1.03
C ALA A 191 6.62 0.95 0.27
N PHE A 192 7.57 0.47 1.07
CA PHE A 192 8.03 1.17 2.27
C PHE A 192 8.70 2.51 1.93
N TYR A 193 9.55 2.54 0.90
CA TYR A 193 10.17 3.78 0.43
C TYR A 193 9.14 4.83 0.03
N ASN A 194 8.12 4.44 -0.73
CA ASN A 194 7.06 5.34 -1.20
C ASN A 194 6.08 5.79 -0.11
N SER A 195 6.10 5.13 1.05
CA SER A 195 5.21 5.46 2.17
C SER A 195 5.65 6.72 2.93
N PHE A 196 6.93 7.09 2.85
CA PHE A 196 7.47 8.28 3.52
C PHE A 196 7.69 9.45 2.56
N PRO A 197 7.58 10.70 3.04
CA PRO A 197 7.82 11.87 2.22
C PRO A 197 9.32 12.05 1.91
N THR A 198 9.60 12.29 0.63
CA THR A 198 10.95 12.60 0.13
C THR A 198 11.39 14.00 0.56
N ILE A 199 12.70 14.28 0.47
CA ILE A 199 13.24 15.62 0.77
C ILE A 199 12.59 16.70 -0.11
N ARG A 200 12.31 16.39 -1.38
CA ARG A 200 11.63 17.31 -2.31
C ARG A 200 10.21 17.59 -1.83
N GLU A 201 9.44 16.55 -1.52
CA GLU A 201 8.08 16.70 -0.98
C GLU A 201 8.09 17.46 0.36
N CYS A 202 9.08 17.26 1.23
CA CYS A 202 9.22 18.05 2.45
C CYS A 202 9.49 19.53 2.20
N ARG A 203 10.28 19.88 1.17
CA ARG A 203 10.50 21.28 0.77
C ARG A 203 9.24 21.89 0.19
N THR A 204 8.53 21.16 -0.68
CA THR A 204 7.24 21.59 -1.23
C THR A 204 6.23 21.82 -0.10
N MET A 205 6.16 20.90 0.87
CA MET A 205 5.32 21.10 2.05
C MET A 205 5.69 22.39 2.76
N GLN A 206 6.98 22.62 3.06
CA GLN A 206 7.41 23.86 3.71
C GLN A 206 6.97 25.11 2.94
N SER A 207 7.18 25.15 1.61
CA SER A 207 6.74 26.29 0.79
C SER A 207 5.22 26.52 0.80
N LEU A 208 4.43 25.45 0.90
CA LEU A 208 2.97 25.55 1.03
C LEU A 208 2.54 26.07 2.40
N LEU A 209 3.32 25.80 3.45
CA LEU A 209 3.07 26.29 4.80
C LEU A 209 3.50 27.75 4.97
N ASP A 210 4.62 28.14 4.37
CA ASP A 210 5.12 29.52 4.42
C ASP A 210 4.18 30.51 3.70
N GLY A 211 3.38 30.00 2.75
CA GLY A 211 2.36 30.77 2.03
C GLY A 211 0.97 30.81 2.68
N GLN A 212 0.80 30.32 3.93
CA GLN A 212 -0.50 30.27 4.62
C GLN A 212 -1.06 31.64 4.99
#